data_AF-A0A839FUF6-F1
#
_entry.id   AF-A0A839FUF6-F1
#
_cell.length_a   1.000
_cell.length_b   1.000
_cell.length_c   1.000
_cell.angle_alpha   90.00
_cell.angle_beta   90.00
_cell.angle_gamma   90.00
#
_symmetry.space_group_name_H-M   'P 1'
#
loop_
_entity.id
_entity.type
_entity.pdbx_description
1 polymer ?
#
loop_
_entity_poly.entity_id
_entity_poly.type
_entity_poly.pdbx_seq_one_letter_code
_entity_poly.pdbx_strand_id
1 'polypeptide(L)' 'MPTFKEAKSWIREAARELGAQVNGREAQALAGAYLTTLDTDPQLRQSALSYADPTGERAVKAWFRGITT' A
#
# COMPACT_ATOMS: atom_id res chain seq x y z
N MET A 1 7.22 -10.72 -1.53
CA MET A 1 6.97 -9.43 -0.84
C MET A 1 7.14 -8.32 -1.86
N PRO A 2 6.25 -7.33 -1.90
CA PRO A 2 6.39 -6.20 -2.81
C PRO A 2 7.67 -5.42 -2.54
N THR A 3 8.29 -4.93 -3.60
CA THR A 3 9.40 -3.99 -3.49
C THR A 3 8.90 -2.62 -3.05
N PHE A 4 9.81 -1.81 -2.51
CA PHE A 4 9.56 -0.41 -2.19
C PHE A 4 9.00 0.39 -3.38
N LYS A 5 9.49 0.08 -4.58
CA LYS A 5 9.04 0.74 -5.82
C LYS A 5 7.60 0.38 -6.16
N GLU A 6 7.22 -0.89 -6.01
CA GLU A 6 5.86 -1.37 -6.24
C GLU A 6 4.89 -0.77 -5.23
N ALA A 7 5.22 -0.82 -3.93
CA ALA A 7 4.41 -0.21 -2.86
C ALA A 7 4.17 1.28 -3.11
N LYS A 8 5.21 2.02 -3.49
CA LYS A 8 5.10 3.45 -3.84
C LYS A 8 4.20 3.69 -5.06
N SER A 9 4.24 2.82 -6.06
CA SER A 9 3.35 2.92 -7.22
C SER A 9 1.90 2.68 -6.82
N TRP A 10 1.65 1.65 -6.02
CA TRP A 10 0.31 1.31 -5.54
C TRP A 10 -0.31 2.42 -4.69
N ILE A 11 0.48 3.09 -3.85
CA ILE A 11 0.00 4.21 -3.04
C ILE A 11 -0.44 5.39 -3.91
N ARG A 12 0.27 5.64 -5.02
CA ARG A 12 -0.10 6.71 -5.95
C ARG A 12 -1.38 6.38 -6.70
N GLU A 13 -1.51 5.15 -7.19
CA GLU A 13 -2.73 4.69 -7.87
C GLU A 13 -3.92 4.68 -6.89
N ALA A 14 -3.73 4.16 -5.67
CA ALA A 14 -4.74 4.15 -4.62
C ALA A 14 -5.23 5.57 -4.29
N ALA A 15 -4.31 6.52 -4.11
CA ALA A 15 -4.68 7.90 -3.84
C ALA A 15 -5.44 8.53 -5.02
N ARG A 16 -4.97 8.30 -6.26
CA ARG A 16 -5.62 8.81 -7.47
C ARG A 16 -7.06 8.33 -7.58
N GLU A 17 -7.31 7.05 -7.32
CA GLU A 17 -8.67 6.48 -7.33
C GLU A 17 -9.57 7.03 -6.22
N LEU A 18 -8.98 7.38 -5.07
CA LEU A 18 -9.70 7.96 -3.94
C LEU A 18 -9.87 9.48 -4.06
N GLY A 19 -9.42 10.08 -5.18
CA GLY A 19 -9.45 11.53 -5.38
C GLY A 19 -8.48 12.29 -4.48
N ALA A 20 -7.53 11.59 -3.85
CA ALA A 20 -6.46 12.16 -3.04
C ALA A 20 -5.21 12.40 -3.90
N GLN A 21 -4.46 13.45 -3.57
CA GLN A 21 -3.17 13.72 -4.20
C GLN A 21 -2.06 13.49 -3.18
N VAL A 22 -1.17 12.52 -3.46
CA VAL A 22 0.06 12.31 -2.68
C VAL A 22 1.26 12.73 -3.50
N ASN A 23 2.08 13.59 -2.90
CA ASN A 23 3.34 13.98 -3.47
C ASN A 23 4.38 12.84 -3.37
N GLY A 24 5.52 13.01 -4.03
CA GLY A 24 6.54 11.96 -4.10
C GLY A 24 7.14 11.56 -2.74
N ARG A 25 7.16 12.48 -1.77
CA ARG A 25 7.70 12.27 -0.42
C ARG A 25 6.70 11.57 0.49
N GLU A 26 5.42 11.94 0.39
CA GLU A 26 4.32 11.27 1.09
C GLU A 26 4.18 9.82 0.62
N ALA A 27 4.18 9.59 -0.70
CA ALA A 27 4.14 8.24 -1.25
C ALA A 27 5.33 7.38 -0.80
N GLN A 28 6.51 8.00 -0.58
CA GLN A 28 7.69 7.32 -0.07
C GLN A 28 7.55 6.96 1.42
N ALA A 29 7.07 7.89 2.25
CA ALA A 29 6.82 7.64 3.66
C ALA A 29 5.76 6.56 3.87
N LEU A 30 4.66 6.63 3.11
CA LEU A 30 3.58 5.65 3.16
C LEU A 30 4.04 4.27 2.67
N ALA A 31 4.88 4.20 1.63
CA ALA A 31 5.42 2.92 1.16
C ALA A 31 6.29 2.24 2.22
N GLY A 32 7.09 3.02 2.95
CA GLY A 32 7.86 2.53 4.09
C GLY A 32 6.95 2.00 5.20
N ALA A 33 5.93 2.77 5.59
CA ALA A 33 4.98 2.37 6.62
C ALA A 33 4.22 1.08 6.24
N TYR A 34 3.76 0.97 5.00
CA TYR A 34 3.10 -0.24 4.49
C TYR A 34 4.02 -1.47 4.57
N LEU A 35 5.27 -1.36 4.11
CA LEU A 35 6.22 -2.45 4.17
C LEU A 35 6.56 -2.86 5.62
N THR A 36 6.77 -1.90 6.52
CA THR A 36 6.95 -2.18 7.95
C THR A 36 5.74 -2.90 8.53
N THR A 37 4.52 -2.51 8.13
CA THR A 37 3.28 -3.17 8.58
C THR A 37 3.18 -4.61 8.06
N LEU A 38 3.63 -4.87 6.82
CA LEU A 38 3.72 -6.24 6.29
C LEU A 38 4.75 -7.11 7.03
N ASP A 39 5.79 -6.50 7.60
CA ASP A 39 6.77 -7.22 8.40
C ASP A 39 6.24 -7.52 9.82
N THR A 40 5.41 -6.65 10.38
CA THR A 40 4.88 -6.79 11.75
C THR A 40 3.55 -7.53 11.84
N ASP A 41 2.70 -7.46 10.81
CA ASP A 41 1.39 -8.10 10.78
C ASP A 41 1.35 -9.27 9.76
N PRO A 42 1.43 -10.52 10.24
CA PRO A 42 1.41 -11.69 9.38
C PRO A 42 0.07 -11.91 8.65
N GLN A 43 -1.05 -11.36 9.11
CA GLN A 43 -2.34 -11.42 8.40
C GLN A 43 -2.37 -10.46 7.21
N LEU A 44 -1.83 -9.26 7.37
CA LEU A 44 -1.63 -8.31 6.26
C LEU A 44 -0.62 -8.86 5.26
N ARG A 45 0.46 -9.49 5.74
CA ARG A 45 1.44 -10.20 4.92
C ARG A 45 0.79 -11.32 4.12
N GLN A 46 -0.05 -12.13 4.76
CA GLN A 46 -0.76 -13.22 4.09
C GLN A 46 -1.79 -12.67 3.11
N SER A 47 -2.56 -11.63 3.46
CA SER A 47 -3.51 -10.98 2.56
C SER A 47 -2.84 -10.32 1.35
N ALA A 48 -1.63 -9.77 1.51
CA ALA A 48 -0.82 -9.23 0.42
C ALA A 48 -0.16 -10.32 -0.45
N LEU A 49 -0.07 -11.57 0.03
CA LEU A 49 0.57 -12.70 -0.65
C LEU A 49 -0.43 -13.78 -1.12
N SER A 50 -1.66 -13.79 -0.60
CA SER A 50 -2.68 -14.82 -0.80
C SER A 50 -3.98 -14.19 -1.25
N TYR A 51 -4.07 -13.90 -2.54
CA TYR A 51 -5.16 -14.22 -3.46
C TYR A 51 -4.83 -13.52 -4.78
N ALA A 52 -5.28 -14.07 -5.90
CA ALA A 52 -5.08 -13.55 -7.25
C ALA A 52 -5.48 -12.07 -7.41
N ASP A 53 -4.56 -11.16 -7.05
CA ASP A 53 -4.62 -9.73 -7.24
C ASP A 53 -3.29 -9.37 -7.92
N PRO A 54 -3.29 -8.93 -9.19
CA PRO A 54 -2.06 -8.78 -9.99
C PRO A 54 -1.00 -7.83 -9.41
N THR A 55 -1.32 -7.11 -8.35
CA THR A 55 -0.45 -6.16 -7.65
C THR A 55 -1.09 -6.01 -6.27
N GLY A 56 -0.33 -5.92 -5.17
CA GLY A 56 -0.84 -5.69 -3.80
C GLY A 56 -1.50 -4.32 -3.58
N GLU A 57 -2.11 -3.79 -4.63
CA GLU A 57 -2.79 -2.53 -4.77
C GLU A 57 -4.09 -2.50 -3.98
N ARG A 58 -4.90 -3.59 -3.92
CA ARG A 58 -6.11 -3.59 -3.08
C ARG A 58 -5.78 -3.57 -1.59
N ALA A 59 -4.73 -4.29 -1.17
CA ALA A 59 -4.25 -4.25 0.21
C ALA A 59 -3.78 -2.84 0.57
N VAL A 60 -3.01 -2.19 -0.31
CA VAL A 60 -2.61 -0.79 -0.15
C VAL A 60 -3.80 0.16 -0.15
N LYS A 61 -4.81 -0.04 -0.99
CA LYS A 61 -6.05 0.78 -1.00
C LYS A 61 -6.81 0.69 0.31
N ALA A 62 -6.97 -0.52 0.85
CA ALA A 62 -7.64 -0.73 2.13
C ALA A 62 -6.85 -0.09 3.28
N TRP A 63 -5.53 -0.29 3.30
CA TRP A 63 -4.62 0.33 4.26
C TRP A 63 -4.65 1.86 4.17
N PHE A 64 -4.59 2.42 2.95
CA PHE A 64 -4.62 3.86 2.71
C PHE A 64 -5.95 4.48 3.18
N ARG A 65 -7.10 3.85 2.87
CA ARG A 65 -8.42 4.27 3.40
C ARG A 65 -8.46 4.31 4.93
N GLY A 66 -7.83 3.34 5.59
CA GLY A 66 -7.79 3.25 7.06
C GLY A 66 -6.90 4.29 7.72
N ILE A 67 -5.94 4.88 7.00
CA ILE A 67 -5.06 5.94 7.51
C ILE A 67 -5.65 7.33 7.26
N THR A 68 -6.47 7.47 6.20
CA THR A 68 -7.09 8.76 5.83
C THR A 68 -8.47 9.01 6.47
N THR A 69 -8.99 8.09 7.29
CA THR A 69 -10.27 8.23 8.02
C THR A 69 -9.98 8.53 9.48
#